data_AF-A0A1F5JV76-F1
#
_entry.id   AF-A0A1F5JV76-F1
#
_cell.length_a   1.000
_cell.length_b   1.000
_cell.length_c   1.000
_cell.angle_alpha   90.00
_cell.angle_beta   90.00
_cell.angle_gamma   90.00
#
_symmetry.space_group_name_H-M   'P 1'
#
loop_
_entity.id
_entity.type
_entity.pdbx_description
1 polymer ?
#
loop_
_entity_poly.entity_id
_entity_poly.type
_entity_poly.pdbx_seq_one_letter_code
_entity_poly.pdbx_strand_id
1 'polypeptide(L)'
;MKTHLKKFVRGYLLFGSLYMFVEAIIHFSNIKLSSVSTNWPKEALTFSSLMSSFYGSTTLFLAAIQLLVQTNIEKFKKIIQLLAFYAGFHGILLIFISATNEVDSIYNNYPSLLFWIPFYNYYLLFEAGLLLLFALLIYFWSRLK
;
A
#
# COMPACT_ATOMS: atom_id res chain seq x y z
N MET A 1 25.66 -10.66 -10.17
CA MET A 1 24.42 -9.90 -10.51
C MET A 1 23.15 -10.50 -9.91
N LYS A 2 22.83 -11.78 -10.16
CA LYS A 2 21.63 -12.47 -9.63
C LYS A 2 21.49 -12.42 -8.11
N THR A 3 22.60 -12.58 -7.38
CA THR A 3 22.67 -12.48 -5.91
C THR A 3 22.32 -11.09 -5.39
N HIS A 4 22.72 -10.02 -6.09
CA HIS A 4 22.40 -8.64 -5.70
C HIS A 4 20.92 -8.32 -5.92
N LEU A 5 20.37 -8.68 -7.10
CA LEU A 5 18.93 -8.48 -7.36
C LEU A 5 18.05 -9.24 -6.39
N LYS A 6 18.42 -10.49 -6.06
CA LYS A 6 17.76 -11.24 -4.98
C LYS A 6 17.78 -10.50 -3.64
N LYS A 7 18.91 -9.90 -3.26
CA LYS A 7 19.01 -9.07 -2.06
C LYS A 7 18.11 -7.84 -2.14
N PHE A 8 18.02 -7.18 -3.29
CA PHE A 8 17.11 -6.04 -3.48
C PHE A 8 15.64 -6.45 -3.37
N VAL A 9 15.22 -7.56 -3.99
CA VAL A 9 13.84 -8.09 -3.85
C VAL A 9 13.52 -8.37 -2.39
N ARG A 10 14.46 -8.98 -1.67
CA ARG A 10 14.32 -9.23 -0.24
C ARG A 10 14.23 -7.94 0.58
N GLY A 11 15.06 -6.95 0.27
CA GLY A 11 15.01 -5.64 0.91
C GLY A 11 13.69 -4.92 0.67
N TYR A 12 13.18 -4.97 -0.56
CA TYR A 12 11.90 -4.37 -0.95
C TYR A 12 10.73 -4.98 -0.18
N LEU A 13 10.66 -6.32 -0.12
CA LEU A 13 9.61 -7.02 0.64
C LEU A 13 9.74 -6.79 2.15
N LEU A 14 10.97 -6.67 2.67
CA LEU A 14 11.18 -6.34 4.08
C LEU A 14 10.70 -4.93 4.40
N PHE A 15 11.03 -3.95 3.56
CA PHE A 15 10.55 -2.58 3.69
C PHE A 15 9.01 -2.53 3.64
N GLY A 16 8.39 -3.23 2.68
CA GLY A 16 6.93 -3.36 2.60
C GLY A 16 6.31 -3.96 3.87
N SER A 17 6.95 -4.98 4.45
CA SER A 17 6.50 -5.62 5.69
C SER A 17 6.55 -4.64 6.87
N LEU A 18 7.64 -3.89 7.01
CA LEU A 18 7.78 -2.85 8.04
C LEU A 18 6.76 -1.74 7.86
N TYR A 19 6.53 -1.29 6.61
CA TYR A 19 5.51 -0.30 6.29
C TYR A 19 4.11 -0.78 6.72
N MET A 20 3.74 -2.01 6.36
CA MET A 20 2.43 -2.60 6.73
C MET A 20 2.29 -2.78 8.24
N PHE A 21 3.38 -3.11 8.95
CA PHE A 21 3.39 -3.17 10.40
C PHE A 21 3.14 -1.80 11.04
N VAL A 22 3.77 -0.74 10.52
CA VAL A 22 3.52 0.64 10.98
C VAL A 22 2.09 1.08 10.67
N GLU A 23 1.57 0.80 9.47
CA GLU A 23 0.16 1.06 9.14
C GLU A 23 -0.79 0.34 10.12
N ALA A 24 -0.51 -0.92 10.47
CA ALA A 24 -1.30 -1.64 11.46
C ALA A 24 -1.34 -0.93 12.81
N ILE A 25 -0.19 -0.45 13.31
CA ILE A 25 -0.11 0.33 14.55
C ILE A 25 -0.92 1.62 14.45
N ILE A 26 -0.80 2.35 13.34
CA ILE A 26 -1.55 3.59 13.12
C ILE A 26 -3.06 3.31 13.15
N HIS A 27 -3.50 2.21 12.55
CA HIS A 27 -4.90 1.81 12.52
C HIS A 27 -5.42 1.34 13.89
N PHE A 28 -4.67 0.52 14.62
CA PHE A 28 -5.06 0.09 15.97
C PHE A 28 -5.04 1.21 17.00
N SER A 29 -4.15 2.18 16.85
CA SER A 29 -4.08 3.35 17.73
C SER A 29 -5.21 4.36 17.50
N ASN A 30 -5.99 4.20 16.42
CA ASN A 30 -7.05 5.14 16.02
C ASN A 30 -6.57 6.60 15.91
N ILE A 31 -5.27 6.84 15.72
CA ILE A 31 -4.69 8.19 15.62
C ILE A 31 -5.38 9.00 14.51
N LYS A 32 -5.72 8.37 13.38
CA LYS A 32 -6.40 9.01 12.25
C LYS A 32 -7.81 9.53 12.62
N LEU A 33 -8.46 8.99 13.65
CA LEU A 33 -9.79 9.45 14.09
C LEU A 33 -9.73 10.65 15.03
N SER A 34 -8.56 10.93 15.63
CA SER A 34 -8.41 12.05 16.57
C SER A 34 -8.76 13.39 15.95
N SER A 35 -8.42 13.61 14.67
CA SER A 35 -8.66 14.86 13.94
C SER A 35 -10.12 15.12 13.58
N VAL A 36 -10.97 14.09 13.58
CA VAL A 36 -12.40 14.20 13.23
C VAL A 36 -13.33 13.97 14.41
N SER A 37 -12.77 13.56 15.56
CA SER A 37 -13.51 13.16 16.77
C SER A 37 -14.46 14.23 17.33
N THR A 38 -14.14 15.52 17.13
CA THR A 38 -14.97 16.65 17.60
C THR A 38 -16.13 16.99 16.67
N ASN A 39 -16.05 16.59 15.40
CA ASN A 39 -16.98 17.02 14.35
C ASN A 39 -17.92 15.90 13.90
N TRP A 40 -17.53 14.64 14.08
CA TRP A 40 -18.30 13.49 13.62
C TRP A 40 -19.28 12.97 14.68
N PRO A 41 -20.45 12.46 14.26
CA PRO A 41 -21.36 11.75 15.15
C PRO A 41 -20.68 10.54 15.81
N LYS A 42 -21.11 10.21 17.03
CA LYS A 42 -20.53 9.10 17.81
C LYS A 42 -20.67 7.75 17.10
N GLU A 43 -21.77 7.56 16.37
CA GLU A 43 -22.06 6.35 15.59
C GLU A 43 -21.03 6.19 14.46
N ALA A 44 -20.71 7.28 13.76
CA ALA A 44 -19.69 7.28 12.71
C ALA A 44 -18.30 6.96 13.28
N LEU A 45 -17.93 7.57 14.42
CA LEU A 45 -16.67 7.27 15.09
C LEU A 45 -16.56 5.82 15.54
N THR A 46 -17.65 5.26 16.08
CA THR A 46 -17.70 3.86 16.55
C THR A 46 -17.54 2.90 15.37
N PHE A 47 -18.26 3.12 14.28
CA PHE A 47 -18.14 2.34 13.06
C PHE A 47 -16.72 2.44 12.47
N SER A 48 -16.18 3.65 12.35
CA SER A 48 -14.83 3.86 11.81
C SER A 48 -13.73 3.24 12.68
N SER A 49 -13.87 3.25 14.01
CA SER A 49 -12.92 2.57 14.92
C SER A 49 -12.91 1.05 14.70
N LEU A 50 -14.10 0.45 14.52
CA LEU A 50 -14.22 -0.97 14.20
C LEU A 50 -13.55 -1.28 12.85
N MET A 51 -13.86 -0.50 11.81
CA MET A 51 -13.25 -0.65 10.49
C MET A 51 -11.73 -0.45 10.52
N SER A 52 -11.24 0.51 11.31
CA SER A 52 -9.80 0.71 11.50
C SER A 52 -9.15 -0.51 12.12
N SER A 53 -9.78 -1.15 13.11
CA SER A 53 -9.26 -2.39 13.73
C SER A 53 -9.21 -3.57 12.75
N PHE A 54 -10.22 -3.73 11.89
CA PHE A 54 -10.21 -4.73 10.82
C PHE A 54 -9.10 -4.47 9.79
N TYR A 55 -8.92 -3.20 9.42
CA TYR A 55 -7.86 -2.81 8.50
C TYR A 55 -6.47 -3.02 9.11
N GLY A 56 -6.29 -2.66 10.39
CA GLY A 56 -5.08 -2.91 11.16
C GLY A 56 -4.74 -4.40 11.26
N SER A 57 -5.75 -5.25 11.47
CA SER A 57 -5.56 -6.71 11.49
C SER A 57 -5.13 -7.25 10.13
N THR A 58 -5.76 -6.75 9.05
CA THR A 58 -5.41 -7.13 7.68
C THR A 58 -3.99 -6.71 7.32
N THR A 59 -3.60 -5.49 7.63
CA THR A 59 -2.24 -4.97 7.36
C THR A 59 -1.18 -5.74 8.14
N LEU A 60 -1.42 -6.06 9.41
CA LEU A 60 -0.52 -6.91 10.19
C LEU A 60 -0.36 -8.32 9.60
N PHE A 61 -1.47 -8.92 9.16
CA PHE A 61 -1.43 -10.22 8.47
C PHE A 61 -0.63 -10.17 7.17
N LEU A 62 -0.82 -9.12 6.37
CA LEU A 62 -0.05 -8.89 5.15
C LEU A 62 1.44 -8.67 5.45
N ALA A 63 1.77 -7.96 6.53
CA ALA A 63 3.16 -7.78 6.98
C ALA A 63 3.82 -9.13 7.27
N ALA A 64 3.13 -10.03 7.98
CA ALA A 64 3.62 -11.38 8.29
C ALA A 64 3.78 -12.24 7.02
N ILE A 65 2.83 -12.18 6.08
CA ILE A 65 2.94 -12.86 4.79
C ILE A 65 4.15 -12.34 4.00
N GLN A 66 4.33 -11.02 3.91
CA GLN A 66 5.46 -10.43 3.20
C GLN A 66 6.79 -10.87 3.80
N LEU A 67 6.89 -10.95 5.15
CA LEU A 67 8.08 -11.43 5.84
C LEU A 67 8.37 -12.91 5.54
N LEU A 68 7.34 -13.76 5.54
CA LEU A 68 7.44 -15.17 5.19
C LEU A 68 7.93 -15.37 3.74
N VAL A 69 7.35 -14.60 2.81
CA VAL A 69 7.73 -14.61 1.39
C VAL A 69 9.15 -14.11 1.21
N GLN A 70 9.54 -13.02 1.88
CA GLN A 70 10.89 -12.44 1.86
C GLN A 70 11.96 -13.45 2.32
N THR A 71 11.67 -14.22 3.37
CA THR A 71 12.60 -15.23 3.88
C THR A 71 12.79 -16.35 2.84
N ASN A 72 11.69 -16.76 2.19
CA ASN A 72 11.61 -17.94 1.33
C ASN A 72 11.34 -17.61 -0.15
N ILE A 73 11.94 -16.55 -0.70
CA ILE A 73 11.53 -16.02 -2.03
C ILE A 73 11.53 -17.05 -3.16
N GLU A 74 12.44 -18.04 -3.14
CA GLU A 74 12.52 -19.05 -4.21
C GLU A 74 11.32 -19.99 -4.17
N LYS A 75 10.87 -20.36 -2.97
CA LYS A 75 9.66 -21.17 -2.77
C LYS A 75 8.42 -20.45 -3.30
N PHE A 76 8.37 -19.14 -3.15
CA PHE A 76 7.22 -18.31 -3.52
C PHE A 76 7.39 -17.60 -4.88
N LYS A 77 8.37 -17.97 -5.69
CA LYS A 77 8.73 -17.27 -6.93
C LYS A 77 7.54 -17.00 -7.87
N LYS A 78 6.70 -18.01 -8.13
CA LYS A 78 5.52 -17.85 -9.01
C LYS A 78 4.51 -16.84 -8.46
N ILE A 79 4.27 -16.85 -7.15
CA ILE A 79 3.35 -15.93 -6.49
C ILE A 79 3.90 -14.51 -6.57
N ILE A 80 5.20 -14.32 -6.30
CA ILE A 80 5.87 -13.01 -6.42
C ILE A 80 5.75 -12.47 -7.84
N GLN A 81 5.90 -13.31 -8.86
CA GLN A 81 5.74 -12.94 -10.27
C GLN A 81 4.31 -12.50 -10.61
N LEU A 82 3.30 -13.23 -10.11
CA LEU A 82 1.89 -12.86 -10.29
C LEU A 82 1.59 -11.52 -9.61
N LEU A 83 2.08 -11.33 -8.37
CA LEU A 83 1.94 -10.07 -7.65
C LEU A 83 2.64 -8.92 -8.37
N ALA A 84 3.80 -9.16 -8.99
CA ALA A 84 4.51 -8.15 -9.77
C ALA A 84 3.74 -7.75 -11.04
N PHE A 85 3.11 -8.70 -11.72
CA PHE A 85 2.24 -8.41 -12.86
C PHE A 85 1.05 -7.54 -12.43
N TYR A 86 0.37 -7.94 -11.34
CA TYR A 86 -0.74 -7.17 -10.79
C TYR A 86 -0.28 -5.77 -10.32
N ALA A 87 0.86 -5.66 -9.64
CA ALA A 87 1.42 -4.38 -9.22
C ALA A 87 1.72 -3.47 -10.41
N GLY A 88 2.26 -4.02 -11.51
CA GLY A 88 2.48 -3.26 -12.75
C GLY A 88 1.17 -2.73 -13.33
N PHE A 89 0.15 -3.58 -13.45
CA PHE A 89 -1.18 -3.18 -13.90
C PHE A 89 -1.79 -2.10 -12.99
N HIS A 90 -1.74 -2.31 -11.67
CA HIS A 90 -2.30 -1.39 -10.69
C HIS A 90 -1.58 -0.04 -10.69
N GLY A 91 -0.24 -0.03 -10.79
CA GLY A 91 0.55 1.20 -10.88
C GLY A 91 0.19 2.03 -12.12
N ILE A 92 -0.02 1.39 -13.28
CA ILE A 92 -0.50 2.09 -14.49
C ILE A 92 -1.89 2.67 -14.27
N LEU A 93 -2.78 1.93 -13.62
CA LEU A 93 -4.12 2.41 -13.28
C LEU A 93 -4.08 3.64 -12.36
N LEU A 94 -3.21 3.64 -11.35
CA LEU A 94 -3.03 4.80 -10.46
C LEU A 94 -2.49 6.03 -11.20
N ILE A 95 -1.56 5.86 -12.15
CA ILE A 95 -1.10 6.95 -13.03
C ILE A 95 -2.27 7.50 -13.86
N PHE A 96 -3.05 6.61 -14.48
CA PHE A 96 -4.21 7.01 -15.27
C PHE A 96 -5.21 7.81 -14.43
N ILE A 97 -5.56 7.32 -13.23
CA ILE A 97 -6.46 8.02 -12.30
C ILE A 97 -5.86 9.37 -11.88
N SER A 98 -4.57 9.44 -11.57
CA SER A 98 -3.93 10.70 -11.17
C SER A 98 -3.92 11.77 -12.27
N ALA A 99 -4.10 11.37 -13.53
CA ALA A 99 -4.16 12.26 -14.68
C ALA A 99 -5.59 12.71 -15.03
N THR A 100 -6.64 12.18 -14.38
CA THR A 100 -8.01 12.63 -14.59
C THR A 100 -8.32 13.85 -13.72
N ASN A 101 -8.80 14.93 -14.33
CA ASN A 101 -9.17 16.17 -13.63
C ASN A 101 -10.42 16.03 -12.72
N GLU A 102 -11.06 14.86 -12.69
CA GLU A 102 -12.26 14.60 -11.88
C GLU A 102 -11.96 14.22 -10.43
N VAL A 103 -10.70 13.91 -10.09
CA VAL A 103 -10.33 13.55 -8.71
C VAL A 103 -10.58 14.74 -7.78
N ASP A 104 -10.24 15.97 -8.19
CA ASP A 104 -10.52 17.15 -7.35
C ASP A 104 -12.02 17.43 -7.20
N SER A 105 -12.83 17.16 -8.24
CA SER A 105 -14.29 17.41 -8.18
C SER A 105 -15.02 16.39 -7.31
N ILE A 106 -14.64 15.11 -7.35
CA ILE A 106 -15.22 14.07 -6.49
C ILE A 106 -14.87 14.34 -5.03
N TYR A 107 -13.63 14.71 -4.72
CA TYR A 107 -13.15 14.80 -3.33
C TYR A 107 -13.58 16.10 -2.64
N ASN A 108 -13.73 17.21 -3.37
CA ASN A 108 -14.30 18.44 -2.82
C ASN A 108 -15.78 18.29 -2.44
N ASN A 109 -16.49 17.34 -3.06
CA ASN A 109 -17.90 17.07 -2.77
C ASN A 109 -18.11 16.15 -1.54
N TYR A 110 -17.06 15.49 -1.03
CA TYR A 110 -17.14 14.60 0.13
C TYR A 110 -16.21 15.07 1.25
N PRO A 111 -16.76 15.78 2.27
CA PRO A 111 -15.96 16.35 3.37
C PRO A 111 -15.12 15.34 4.16
N SER A 112 -15.54 14.07 4.18
CA SER A 112 -14.79 12.97 4.79
C SER A 112 -13.47 12.66 4.08
N LEU A 113 -13.30 13.10 2.84
CA LEU A 113 -12.09 12.93 2.04
C LEU A 113 -11.15 14.16 2.09
N LEU A 114 -11.61 15.30 2.64
CA LEU A 114 -10.90 16.59 2.63
C LEU A 114 -9.56 16.61 3.41
N PHE A 115 -9.35 15.68 4.34
CA PHE A 115 -8.18 15.72 5.22
C PHE A 115 -6.85 15.32 4.55
N TRP A 116 -6.89 14.75 3.34
CA TRP A 116 -5.69 14.26 2.61
C TRP A 116 -5.29 15.13 1.39
N ILE A 117 -5.96 16.28 1.18
CA ILE A 117 -6.22 16.75 -0.19
C ILE A 117 -5.12 17.48 -0.97
N PRO A 118 -4.23 18.35 -0.47
CA PRO A 118 -3.33 19.05 -1.39
C PRO A 118 -2.30 18.12 -2.04
N PHE A 119 -2.11 16.91 -1.49
CA PHE A 119 -1.09 15.96 -1.93
C PHE A 119 -1.63 14.61 -2.41
N TYR A 120 -2.96 14.45 -2.58
CA TYR A 120 -3.52 13.15 -2.93
C TYR A 120 -3.01 12.62 -4.28
N ASN A 121 -2.94 13.46 -5.31
CA ASN A 121 -2.36 13.07 -6.61
C ASN A 121 -0.87 12.73 -6.49
N TYR A 122 -0.11 13.46 -5.66
CA TYR A 122 1.30 13.13 -5.40
C TYR A 122 1.44 11.80 -4.66
N TYR A 123 0.53 11.50 -3.73
CA TYR A 123 0.46 10.22 -3.03
C TYR A 123 0.16 9.07 -4.00
N LEU A 124 -0.83 9.23 -4.90
CA LEU A 124 -1.14 8.24 -5.94
C LEU A 124 0.05 7.98 -6.86
N LEU A 125 0.74 9.04 -7.30
CA LEU A 125 1.93 8.92 -8.14
C LEU A 125 3.09 8.24 -7.40
N PHE A 126 3.27 8.53 -6.11
CA PHE A 126 4.26 7.88 -5.28
C PHE A 126 3.97 6.38 -5.13
N GLU A 127 2.72 6.01 -4.81
CA GLU A 127 2.29 4.62 -4.73
C GLU A 127 2.46 3.89 -6.07
N ALA A 128 2.08 4.54 -7.17
CA ALA A 128 2.30 4.01 -8.52
C ALA A 128 3.78 3.74 -8.80
N GLY A 129 4.65 4.69 -8.42
CA GLY A 129 6.11 4.55 -8.58
C GLY A 129 6.66 3.35 -7.82
N LEU A 130 6.22 3.13 -6.58
CA LEU A 130 6.58 1.95 -5.79
C LEU A 130 6.13 0.65 -6.47
N LEU A 131 4.87 0.57 -6.91
CA LEU A 131 4.33 -0.61 -7.57
C LEU A 131 5.07 -0.95 -8.88
N LEU A 132 5.38 0.05 -9.69
CA LEU A 132 6.13 -0.12 -10.93
C LEU A 132 7.59 -0.52 -10.67
N LEU A 133 8.22 0.08 -9.66
CA LEU A 133 9.57 -0.32 -9.23
C LEU A 133 9.60 -1.80 -8.81
N PHE A 134 8.61 -2.24 -8.03
CA PHE A 134 8.47 -3.65 -7.66
C PHE A 134 8.30 -4.55 -8.90
N ALA A 135 7.41 -4.17 -9.82
CA ALA A 135 7.17 -4.93 -11.04
C ALA A 135 8.46 -5.09 -11.89
N LEU A 136 9.19 -3.99 -12.08
CA LEU A 136 10.48 -3.98 -12.80
C LEU A 136 11.53 -4.84 -12.10
N LEU A 137 11.66 -4.71 -10.79
CA LEU A 137 12.63 -5.48 -10.00
C LEU A 137 12.39 -6.99 -10.13
N ILE A 138 11.15 -7.44 -10.03
CA ILE A 138 10.78 -8.85 -10.18
C ILE A 138 10.97 -9.32 -11.61
N TYR A 139 10.67 -8.49 -12.62
CA TYR A 139 10.91 -8.83 -14.03
C TYR A 139 12.40 -9.12 -14.29
N PHE A 140 13.31 -8.23 -13.85
CA PHE A 140 14.75 -8.44 -14.02
C PHE A 140 15.28 -9.62 -13.21
N TRP A 141 14.83 -9.78 -11.95
CA TRP A 141 15.21 -10.94 -11.13
C TRP A 141 14.75 -12.26 -11.75
N SER A 142 13.57 -12.30 -12.35
CA SER A 142 12.99 -13.51 -12.94
C SER A 142 13.69 -13.99 -14.21
N ARG A 143 14.32 -13.09 -14.98
CA ARG A 143 15.01 -13.41 -16.23
C ARG A 143 16.46 -13.89 -16.06
N LEU A 144 17.03 -13.77 -14.86
CA LEU A 144 18.36 -14.29 -14.58
C LEU A 144 18.31 -15.79 -14.31
N LYS A 145 18.74 -16.57 -15.31
CA LYS A 145 18.90 -18.03 -15.20
C LYS A 145 19.84 -18.41 -14.07
#